data_AF-A0A3S4HVK0-F1
#
_entry.id   AF-A0A3S4HVK0-F1
#
_cell.length_a   1.000
_cell.length_b   1.000
_cell.length_c   1.000
_cell.angle_alpha   90.00
_cell.angle_beta   90.00
_cell.angle_gamma   90.00
#
_symmetry.space_group_name_H-M   'P 1'
#
loop_
_entity.id
_entity.type
_entity.pdbx_description
1 polymer ?
#
loop_
_entity_poly.entity_id
_entity_poly.type
_entity_poly.pdbx_seq_one_letter_code
_entity_poly.pdbx_strand_id
1 'polypeptide(L)'
;MKSQHDPGRSKSRHSEYSLLFPIAALVVLNMWSSTSNFPLIVAINVLALVGILSSAFSVVRHADVLAHRLGEPYGSLILSLSVVILEVSLISALMATGDAAPALMRDTLYSIIMIVTAGLVGVALLLGGRKFATQYVNLGGIKQYLMAIFPLAVIVLVLPSALPGGNFSIGQSLLGGDDFSCHVRRFPADSDQNAPESVCL
;
A
#
# COMPACT_ATOMS: atom_id res chain seq x y z
N MET A 1 -43.92 26.17 -23.87
CA MET A 1 -43.59 24.76 -24.11
C MET A 1 -42.90 24.63 -25.47
N LYS A 2 -41.57 24.43 -25.46
CA LYS A 2 -40.78 24.03 -26.62
C LYS A 2 -39.68 23.11 -26.10
N SER A 3 -39.71 21.88 -26.59
CA SER A 3 -38.87 20.77 -26.19
C SER A 3 -37.65 20.65 -27.10
N GLN A 4 -36.56 20.11 -26.54
CA GLN A 4 -35.42 19.46 -27.22
C GLN A 4 -34.43 20.36 -27.98
N HIS A 5 -33.20 20.43 -27.47
CA HIS A 5 -32.02 19.92 -28.19
C HIS A 5 -30.83 19.85 -27.21
N ASP A 6 -30.34 18.65 -26.95
CA ASP A 6 -29.19 18.36 -26.08
C ASP A 6 -27.96 18.10 -26.98
N PRO A 7 -27.03 19.05 -27.19
CA PRO A 7 -25.88 18.85 -28.04
C PRO A 7 -24.66 18.64 -27.15
N GLY A 8 -24.41 17.39 -26.74
CA GLY A 8 -23.30 17.16 -25.83
C GLY A 8 -23.00 15.73 -25.46
N ARG A 9 -23.25 14.75 -26.33
CA ARG A 9 -22.75 13.38 -26.13
C ARG A 9 -21.24 13.37 -26.35
N SER A 10 -20.50 13.84 -25.35
CA SER A 10 -19.06 13.61 -25.22
C SER A 10 -18.86 12.10 -25.19
N LYS A 11 -18.22 11.59 -26.25
CA LYS A 11 -17.77 10.21 -26.36
C LYS A 11 -16.72 10.02 -25.27
N SER A 12 -17.11 9.52 -24.09
CA SER A 12 -16.22 9.13 -22.98
C SER A 12 -15.39 7.88 -23.34
N ARG A 13 -14.71 7.92 -24.48
CA ARG A 13 -14.00 6.79 -25.08
C ARG A 13 -12.53 6.73 -24.71
N HIS A 14 -12.13 7.48 -23.68
CA HIS A 14 -10.73 7.60 -23.23
C HIS A 14 -10.45 6.97 -21.86
N SER A 15 -11.45 6.41 -21.16
CA SER A 15 -11.23 5.98 -19.76
C SER A 15 -10.65 4.58 -19.58
N GLU A 16 -10.69 3.72 -20.60
CA GLU A 16 -10.42 2.28 -20.40
C GLU A 16 -9.07 1.78 -20.96
N TYR A 17 -8.32 2.63 -21.67
CA TYR A 17 -7.02 2.22 -22.25
C TYR A 17 -5.99 1.80 -21.20
N SER A 18 -6.12 2.33 -19.98
CA SER A 18 -5.20 1.99 -18.89
C SER A 18 -5.45 0.59 -18.32
N LEU A 19 -6.63 0.01 -18.53
CA LEU A 19 -6.95 -1.38 -18.18
C LEU A 19 -6.50 -2.36 -19.27
N LEU A 20 -6.51 -1.93 -20.53
CA LEU A 20 -6.03 -2.75 -21.64
C LEU A 20 -4.55 -3.09 -21.50
N PHE A 21 -3.73 -2.19 -20.94
CA PHE A 21 -2.29 -2.39 -20.79
C PHE A 21 -1.93 -3.55 -19.83
N PRO A 22 -2.42 -3.59 -18.57
CA PRO A 22 -2.17 -4.73 -17.68
C PRO A 22 -2.84 -6.02 -18.17
N ILE A 23 -4.02 -5.94 -18.81
CA ILE A 23 -4.68 -7.12 -19.38
C ILE A 23 -3.83 -7.71 -20.52
N ALA A 24 -3.34 -6.86 -21.43
CA ALA A 24 -2.45 -7.28 -22.51
C ALA A 24 -1.16 -7.90 -21.95
N ALA A 25 -0.56 -7.29 -20.91
CA ALA A 25 0.61 -7.87 -20.24
C ALA A 25 0.32 -9.24 -19.64
N LEU A 26 -0.85 -9.44 -19.02
CA LEU A 26 -1.27 -10.72 -18.46
C LEU A 26 -1.47 -11.79 -19.53
N VAL A 27 -2.09 -11.42 -20.66
CA VAL A 27 -2.30 -12.32 -21.81
C VAL A 27 -0.96 -12.75 -22.39
N VAL A 28 -0.04 -11.81 -22.61
CA VAL A 28 1.31 -12.11 -23.10
C VAL A 28 2.06 -13.01 -22.14
N LEU A 29 1.99 -12.75 -20.83
CA LEU A 29 2.61 -13.58 -19.80
C LEU A 29 2.07 -15.02 -19.84
N ASN A 30 0.75 -15.20 -19.97
CA ASN A 30 0.13 -16.52 -20.00
C ASN A 30 0.47 -17.29 -21.30
N MET A 31 0.49 -16.60 -22.44
CA MET A 31 0.82 -17.20 -23.73
C MET A 31 2.29 -17.62 -23.86
N TRP A 32 3.21 -16.86 -23.25
CA TRP A 32 4.65 -17.06 -23.38
C TRP A 32 5.35 -17.59 -22.13
N SER A 33 4.58 -18.07 -21.15
CA SER A 33 5.06 -18.58 -19.85
C SER A 33 6.14 -19.65 -19.98
N SER A 34 6.05 -20.54 -20.98
CA SER A 34 6.93 -21.71 -21.11
C SER A 34 8.22 -21.48 -21.93
N THR A 35 8.63 -20.23 -22.18
CA THR A 35 9.83 -19.93 -22.98
C THR A 35 11.13 -19.97 -22.16
N SER A 36 12.15 -20.63 -22.68
CA SER A 36 13.50 -20.73 -22.06
C SER A 36 14.50 -19.67 -22.56
N ASN A 37 14.09 -18.77 -23.44
CA ASN A 37 14.96 -17.73 -24.00
C ASN A 37 15.16 -16.60 -22.98
N PHE A 38 16.38 -16.47 -22.44
CA PHE A 38 16.76 -15.41 -21.50
C PHE A 38 16.30 -13.99 -21.91
N PRO A 39 16.51 -13.51 -23.15
CA PRO A 39 16.07 -12.16 -23.53
C PRO A 39 14.55 -12.00 -23.53
N LEU A 40 13.79 -13.06 -23.85
CA LEU A 40 12.33 -13.01 -23.80
C LEU A 40 11.82 -12.95 -22.36
N ILE A 41 12.42 -13.71 -21.45
CA ILE A 41 12.05 -13.68 -20.01
C ILE A 41 12.24 -12.27 -19.45
N VAL A 42 13.37 -11.63 -19.75
CA VAL A 42 13.64 -10.24 -19.33
C VAL A 42 12.61 -9.29 -19.95
N ALA A 43 12.32 -9.41 -21.25
CA ALA A 43 11.34 -8.56 -21.90
C ALA A 43 9.93 -8.70 -21.30
N ILE A 44 9.51 -9.93 -20.97
CA ILE A 44 8.21 -10.21 -20.34
C ILE A 44 8.16 -9.64 -18.92
N ASN A 45 9.22 -9.77 -18.13
CA ASN A 45 9.29 -9.19 -16.78
C ASN A 45 9.23 -7.65 -16.82
N VAL A 46 9.93 -7.01 -17.77
CA VAL A 46 9.86 -5.56 -17.96
C VAL A 46 8.46 -5.15 -18.40
N LEU A 47 7.83 -5.90 -19.31
CA LEU A 47 6.46 -5.64 -19.74
C LEU A 47 5.47 -5.77 -18.57
N ALA A 48 5.63 -6.79 -17.73
CA ALA A 48 4.82 -7.00 -16.53
C ALA A 48 5.00 -5.85 -15.53
N LEU A 49 6.25 -5.41 -15.28
CA LEU A 49 6.55 -4.27 -14.42
C LEU A 49 5.87 -2.98 -14.93
N VAL A 50 6.00 -2.68 -16.23
CA VAL A 50 5.33 -1.52 -16.84
C VAL A 50 3.81 -1.66 -16.74
N GLY A 51 3.26 -2.87 -16.92
CA GLY A 51 1.84 -3.17 -16.74
C GLY A 51 1.36 -2.85 -15.32
N ILE A 52 2.06 -3.33 -14.31
CA ILE A 52 1.76 -3.07 -12.89
C ILE A 52 1.84 -1.57 -12.58
N LEU A 53 2.92 -0.90 -12.99
CA LEU A 53 3.08 0.55 -12.79
C LEU A 53 1.98 1.35 -13.48
N SER A 54 1.63 1.00 -14.72
CA SER A 54 0.55 1.66 -15.46
C SER A 54 -0.81 1.49 -14.79
N SER A 55 -1.06 0.32 -14.19
CA SER A 55 -2.28 0.03 -13.44
C SER A 55 -2.35 0.85 -12.16
N ALA A 56 -1.27 0.89 -11.38
CA ALA A 56 -1.18 1.67 -10.15
C ALA A 56 -1.39 3.18 -10.42
N PHE A 57 -0.71 3.74 -11.43
CA PHE A 57 -0.91 5.15 -11.82
C PHE A 57 -2.33 5.44 -12.32
N SER A 58 -2.98 4.46 -12.94
CA SER A 58 -4.38 4.59 -13.33
C SER A 58 -5.27 4.82 -12.12
N VAL A 59 -5.14 3.97 -11.10
CA VAL A 59 -5.95 4.05 -9.86
C VAL A 59 -5.73 5.40 -9.18
N VAL A 60 -4.48 5.83 -9.05
CA VAL A 60 -4.14 7.14 -8.45
C VAL A 60 -4.74 8.29 -9.25
N ARG A 61 -4.70 8.25 -10.60
CA ARG A 61 -5.30 9.29 -11.45
C ARG A 61 -6.81 9.38 -11.27
N HIS A 62 -7.51 8.24 -11.16
CA HIS A 62 -8.95 8.24 -10.91
C HIS A 62 -9.26 8.82 -9.52
N ALA A 63 -8.46 8.48 -8.51
CA ALA A 63 -8.58 9.04 -7.17
C ALA A 63 -8.33 10.56 -7.15
N ASP A 64 -7.37 11.05 -7.93
CA ASP A 64 -7.05 12.48 -8.05
C ASP A 64 -8.18 13.28 -8.74
N VAL A 65 -8.74 12.74 -9.82
CA VAL A 65 -9.91 13.33 -10.49
C VAL A 65 -11.10 13.38 -9.52
N LEU A 66 -11.31 12.31 -8.74
CA LEU A 66 -12.36 12.27 -7.73
C LEU A 66 -12.08 13.31 -6.63
N ALA A 67 -10.84 13.41 -6.17
CA ALA A 67 -10.43 14.39 -5.16
C ALA A 67 -10.71 15.83 -5.59
N HIS A 68 -10.43 16.17 -6.85
CA HIS A 68 -10.76 17.49 -7.42
C HIS A 68 -12.26 17.80 -7.46
N ARG A 69 -13.12 16.78 -7.55
CA ARG A 69 -14.59 16.96 -7.55
C ARG A 69 -15.16 17.12 -6.15
N LEU A 70 -14.56 16.49 -5.16
CA LEU A 70 -15.01 16.57 -3.76
C LEU A 70 -14.52 17.82 -3.03
N GLY A 71 -13.43 18.44 -3.49
CA GLY A 71 -12.83 19.61 -2.85
C GLY A 71 -12.14 19.27 -1.53
N GLU A 72 -11.58 20.28 -0.88
CA GLU A 72 -10.90 20.12 0.43
C GLU A 72 -11.93 20.12 1.57
N PRO A 73 -11.81 19.24 2.58
CA PRO A 73 -10.66 18.37 2.93
C PRO A 73 -10.72 16.94 2.38
N TYR A 74 -11.87 16.51 1.86
CA TYR A 74 -12.14 15.12 1.47
C TYR A 74 -11.27 14.64 0.31
N GLY A 75 -10.90 15.54 -0.60
CA GLY A 75 -10.00 15.21 -1.71
C GLY A 75 -8.64 14.70 -1.25
N SER A 76 -8.01 15.35 -0.26
CA SER A 76 -6.71 14.90 0.26
C SER A 76 -6.81 13.56 0.99
N LEU A 77 -7.92 13.33 1.71
CA LEU A 77 -8.17 12.06 2.41
C LEU A 77 -8.33 10.91 1.41
N ILE A 78 -9.09 11.12 0.34
CA ILE A 78 -9.31 10.10 -0.71
C ILE A 78 -8.01 9.78 -1.43
N LEU A 79 -7.19 10.78 -1.76
CA LEU A 79 -5.89 10.57 -2.39
C LEU A 79 -4.96 9.75 -1.48
N SER A 80 -4.88 10.10 -0.20
CA SER A 80 -4.07 9.39 0.80
C SER A 80 -4.55 7.94 1.00
N LEU A 81 -5.86 7.76 1.17
CA LEU A 81 -6.49 6.45 1.35
C LEU A 81 -6.25 5.55 0.13
N SER A 82 -6.35 6.08 -1.09
CA SER A 82 -6.08 5.32 -2.31
C SER A 82 -4.65 4.78 -2.34
N VAL A 83 -3.65 5.58 -1.96
CA VAL A 83 -2.26 5.12 -1.94
C VAL A 83 -2.07 4.05 -0.86
N VAL A 84 -2.64 4.23 0.33
CA VAL A 84 -2.55 3.23 1.41
C VAL A 84 -3.18 1.89 1.00
N ILE A 85 -4.31 1.89 0.29
CA ILE A 85 -4.91 0.66 -0.24
C ILE A 85 -3.98 -0.02 -1.26
N LEU A 86 -3.36 0.75 -2.16
CA LEU A 86 -2.40 0.19 -3.12
C LEU A 86 -1.24 -0.50 -2.39
N GLU A 87 -0.69 0.12 -1.35
CA GLU A 87 0.39 -0.47 -0.55
C GLU A 87 -0.04 -1.77 0.15
N VAL A 88 -1.16 -1.75 0.88
CA VAL A 88 -1.65 -2.93 1.62
C VAL A 88 -1.99 -4.08 0.66
N SER A 89 -2.54 -3.77 -0.52
CA SER A 89 -2.84 -4.79 -1.53
C SER A 89 -1.58 -5.42 -2.13
N LEU A 90 -0.54 -4.64 -2.39
CA LEU A 90 0.74 -5.14 -2.89
C LEU A 90 1.40 -6.06 -1.86
N ILE A 91 1.45 -5.62 -0.60
CA ILE A 91 2.03 -6.39 0.50
C ILE A 91 1.27 -7.72 0.68
N SER A 92 -0.07 -7.69 0.66
CA SER A 92 -0.90 -8.88 0.75
C SER A 92 -0.69 -9.83 -0.43
N ALA A 93 -0.55 -9.30 -1.66
CA ALA A 93 -0.26 -10.11 -2.84
C ALA A 93 1.11 -10.80 -2.78
N LEU A 94 2.12 -10.13 -2.20
CA LEU A 94 3.44 -10.72 -1.94
C LEU A 94 3.38 -11.82 -0.88
N MET A 95 2.54 -11.67 0.16
CA MET A 95 2.32 -12.75 1.13
C MET A 95 1.57 -13.93 0.51
N ALA A 96 0.59 -13.67 -0.35
CA ALA A 96 -0.23 -14.70 -0.98
C ALA A 96 0.58 -15.58 -1.96
N THR A 97 1.74 -15.12 -2.43
CA THR A 97 2.64 -15.92 -3.26
C THR A 97 3.46 -16.95 -2.46
N GLY A 98 3.37 -16.97 -1.13
CA GLY A 98 3.79 -18.08 -0.26
C GLY A 98 5.29 -18.23 -0.03
N ASP A 99 6.14 -17.66 -0.88
CA ASP A 99 7.61 -17.73 -0.79
C ASP A 99 8.25 -16.50 -0.09
N ALA A 100 7.43 -15.50 0.27
CA ALA A 100 7.91 -14.29 0.93
C ALA A 100 8.18 -14.53 2.42
N ALA A 101 9.46 -14.62 2.80
CA ALA A 101 9.86 -14.62 4.20
C ALA A 101 9.33 -13.37 4.94
N PRO A 102 8.93 -13.45 6.22
CA PRO A 102 8.49 -12.30 7.01
C PRO A 102 9.52 -11.15 7.07
N ALA A 103 10.79 -11.43 6.79
CA ALA A 103 11.83 -10.42 6.65
C ALA A 103 11.63 -9.53 5.41
N LEU A 104 11.30 -10.13 4.25
CA LEU A 104 11.07 -9.39 2.99
C LEU A 104 9.94 -8.38 3.12
N MET A 105 8.86 -8.76 3.81
CA MET A 105 7.73 -7.90 4.16
C MET A 105 8.11 -6.63 4.93
N ARG A 106 9.05 -6.76 5.87
CA ARG A 106 9.51 -5.64 6.68
C ARG A 106 10.49 -4.78 5.90
N ASP A 107 11.33 -5.39 5.07
CA ASP A 107 12.30 -4.68 4.23
C ASP A 107 11.59 -3.79 3.19
N THR A 108 10.45 -4.24 2.63
CA THR A 108 9.63 -3.40 1.75
C THR A 108 9.03 -2.22 2.49
N LEU A 109 8.49 -2.40 3.71
CA LEU A 109 7.97 -1.30 4.53
C LEU A 109 9.05 -0.28 4.88
N TYR A 110 10.25 -0.71 5.27
CA TYR A 110 11.37 0.21 5.52
C TYR A 110 11.75 0.97 4.25
N SER A 111 11.79 0.30 3.09
CA SER A 111 12.06 0.93 1.80
C SER A 111 11.02 2.00 1.46
N ILE A 112 9.73 1.70 1.61
CA ILE A 112 8.63 2.64 1.37
C ILE A 112 8.78 3.89 2.25
N ILE A 113 9.04 3.70 3.56
CA ILE A 113 9.22 4.83 4.48
C ILE A 113 10.40 5.70 4.07
N MET A 114 11.54 5.11 3.68
CA MET A 114 12.70 5.86 3.21
C MET A 114 12.40 6.63 1.92
N ILE A 115 11.69 6.02 0.97
CA ILE A 115 11.30 6.66 -0.29
C ILE A 115 10.34 7.83 -0.03
N VAL A 116 9.36 7.68 0.86
CA VAL A 116 8.38 8.74 1.16
C VAL A 116 8.99 9.86 2.00
N THR A 117 9.77 9.53 3.03
CA THR A 117 10.30 10.53 3.98
C THR A 117 11.58 11.21 3.49
N ALA A 118 12.51 10.49 2.88
CA ALA A 118 13.78 11.06 2.40
C ALA A 118 13.74 11.33 0.89
N GLY A 119 13.15 10.42 0.10
CA GLY A 119 13.03 10.57 -1.35
C GLY A 119 12.09 11.70 -1.76
N LEU A 120 10.80 11.55 -1.51
CA LEU A 120 9.77 12.52 -1.93
C LEU A 120 9.96 13.89 -1.27
N VAL A 121 10.18 13.96 0.04
CA VAL A 121 10.44 15.23 0.74
C VAL A 121 11.76 15.85 0.28
N GLY A 122 12.82 15.06 0.14
CA GLY A 122 14.12 15.54 -0.32
C GLY A 122 14.07 16.10 -1.75
N VAL A 123 13.39 15.40 -2.66
CA VAL A 123 13.17 15.89 -4.04
C VAL A 123 12.32 17.16 -4.06
N ALA A 124 11.29 17.26 -3.22
CA ALA A 124 10.48 18.46 -3.10
C ALA A 124 11.31 19.68 -2.63
N LEU A 125 12.20 19.48 -1.65
CA LEU A 125 13.12 20.54 -1.17
C LEU A 125 14.20 20.88 -2.19
N LEU A 126 14.74 19.90 -2.91
CA LEU A 126 15.77 20.12 -3.93
C LEU A 126 15.20 20.88 -5.14
N LEU A 127 14.02 20.49 -5.62
CA LEU A 127 13.32 21.19 -6.70
C LEU A 127 12.82 22.57 -6.28
N GLY A 128 12.30 22.69 -5.05
CA GLY A 128 11.87 23.96 -4.45
C GLY A 128 13.03 24.93 -4.26
N GLY A 129 14.13 24.47 -3.65
CA GLY A 129 15.34 25.25 -3.38
C GLY A 129 16.11 25.66 -4.64
N ARG A 130 16.10 24.84 -5.70
CA ARG A 130 16.73 25.20 -6.98
C ARG A 130 16.04 26.36 -7.69
N LYS A 131 14.72 26.51 -7.52
CA LYS A 131 13.92 27.57 -8.15
C LYS A 131 13.68 28.77 -7.22
N PHE A 132 13.60 28.54 -5.91
CA PHE A 132 13.36 29.55 -4.89
C PHE A 132 14.44 29.46 -3.81
N ALA A 133 15.30 30.47 -3.68
CA ALA A 133 16.38 30.49 -2.69
C ALA A 133 15.86 30.52 -1.23
N THR A 134 14.63 30.98 -1.01
CA THR A 134 13.93 30.97 0.27
C THR A 134 12.55 30.36 0.10
N GLN A 135 12.32 29.16 0.64
CA GLN A 135 11.02 28.49 0.59
C GLN A 135 10.20 28.88 1.83
N TYR A 136 9.11 29.63 1.64
CA TYR A 136 8.18 29.93 2.73
C TYR A 136 7.39 28.66 3.08
N VAL A 137 7.81 27.99 4.15
CA VAL A 137 7.13 26.81 4.70
C VAL A 137 6.42 27.19 5.99
N ASN A 138 5.19 26.71 6.17
CA ASN A 138 4.50 26.87 7.44
C ASN A 138 5.10 25.91 8.48
N LEU A 139 6.09 26.42 9.22
CA LEU A 139 6.77 25.67 10.29
C LEU A 139 5.80 25.17 11.37
N GLY A 140 4.72 25.91 11.64
CA GLY A 140 3.67 25.50 12.56
C GLY A 140 2.94 24.25 12.07
N GLY A 141 2.58 24.23 10.78
CA GLY A 141 1.96 23.07 10.15
C GLY A 141 2.88 21.84 10.16
N ILE A 142 4.13 22.00 9.73
CA ILE A 142 5.11 20.90 9.70
C ILE A 142 5.33 20.30 11.09
N LYS A 143 5.45 21.15 12.12
CA LYS A 143 5.60 20.68 13.51
C LYS A 143 4.41 19.84 13.95
N GLN A 144 3.19 20.28 13.64
CA GLN A 144 1.97 19.55 13.99
C GLN A 144 1.88 18.21 13.25
N TYR A 145 2.22 18.16 11.97
CA TYR A 145 2.27 16.90 11.21
C TYR A 145 3.33 15.94 11.73
N LEU A 146 4.55 16.43 12.02
CA LEU A 146 5.62 15.60 12.58
C LEU A 146 5.28 15.04 13.96
N MET A 147 4.64 15.82 14.82
CA MET A 147 4.16 15.35 16.13
C MET A 147 3.11 14.24 16.03
N ALA A 148 2.33 14.19 14.94
CA ALA A 148 1.35 13.13 14.70
C ALA A 148 1.98 11.88 14.05
N ILE A 149 2.89 12.05 13.08
CA ILE A 149 3.48 10.94 12.33
C ILE A 149 4.49 10.16 13.18
N PHE A 150 5.29 10.83 14.02
CA PHE A 150 6.32 10.16 14.83
C PHE A 150 5.76 9.07 15.76
N PRO A 151 4.73 9.33 16.61
CA PRO A 151 4.16 8.29 17.47
C PRO A 151 3.45 7.20 16.66
N LEU A 152 2.79 7.57 15.55
CA LEU A 152 2.12 6.60 14.67
C LEU A 152 3.15 5.65 14.04
N ALA A 153 4.27 6.16 13.53
CA ALA A 153 5.34 5.37 12.95
C ALA A 153 6.00 4.45 13.99
N VAL A 154 6.22 4.94 15.21
CA VAL A 154 6.72 4.13 16.33
C VAL A 154 5.76 2.98 16.63
N ILE A 155 4.46 3.25 16.75
CA ILE A 155 3.47 2.18 17.03
C ILE A 155 3.43 1.18 15.87
N VAL A 156 3.40 1.63 14.61
CA VAL A 156 3.27 0.73 13.45
C VAL A 156 4.52 -0.13 13.22
N LEU A 157 5.72 0.38 13.49
CA LEU A 157 6.97 -0.34 13.19
C LEU A 157 7.59 -1.02 14.41
N VAL A 158 7.53 -0.40 15.58
CA VAL A 158 8.15 -0.95 16.79
C VAL A 158 7.28 -2.07 17.35
N LEU A 159 5.96 -1.92 17.36
CA LEU A 159 5.05 -2.94 17.88
C LEU A 159 5.26 -4.32 17.22
N PRO A 160 5.23 -4.48 15.88
CA PRO A 160 5.49 -5.79 15.25
C PRO A 160 6.92 -6.28 15.45
N SER A 161 7.91 -5.39 15.62
CA SER A 161 9.29 -5.78 15.90
C SER A 161 9.50 -6.25 17.35
N ALA A 162 8.68 -5.75 18.27
CA ALA A 162 8.73 -6.06 19.71
C ALA A 162 7.93 -7.31 20.09
N LEU A 163 7.34 -8.01 19.10
CA LEU A 163 6.58 -9.25 19.26
C LEU A 163 7.38 -10.44 18.67
N PRO A 164 8.22 -11.13 19.48
CA PRO A 164 8.89 -12.35 19.03
C PRO A 164 7.83 -13.45 18.85
N GLY A 165 7.58 -13.86 17.60
CA GLY A 165 6.73 -15.02 17.30
C GLY A 165 5.22 -14.82 17.48
N GLY A 166 4.72 -13.57 17.45
CA GLY A 166 3.28 -13.30 17.48
C GLY A 166 2.56 -13.66 18.78
N ASN A 167 3.32 -13.88 19.86
CA ASN A 167 2.79 -14.15 21.19
C ASN A 167 3.11 -12.99 22.14
N PHE A 168 2.12 -12.57 22.92
CA PHE A 168 2.38 -11.69 24.05
C PHE A 168 3.22 -12.47 25.07
N SER A 169 4.42 -11.97 25.38
CA SER A 169 5.11 -12.45 26.58
C SER A 169 4.24 -12.11 27.79
N ILE A 170 4.15 -13.01 28.77
CA ILE A 170 3.29 -12.93 29.96
C ILE A 170 3.46 -11.59 30.72
N GLY A 171 4.63 -10.94 30.59
CA GLY A 171 4.88 -9.61 31.17
C GLY A 171 4.24 -8.44 30.41
N GLN A 172 3.95 -8.55 29.12
CA GLN A 172 3.27 -7.52 28.30
C GLN A 172 1.74 -7.56 28.45
N SER A 173 1.15 -8.72 28.76
CA SER A 173 -0.28 -8.82 29.08
C SER A 173 -0.65 -8.22 30.44
N LEU A 174 0.30 -8.10 31.37
CA LEU A 174 0.09 -7.59 32.73
C LEU A 174 0.22 -6.05 32.84
N LEU A 175 0.88 -5.40 31.89
CA LEU A 175 1.06 -3.94 31.86
C LEU A 175 0.03 -3.22 30.97
N GLY A 176 -0.75 -3.98 30.21
CA GLY A 176 -1.77 -3.49 29.28
C GLY A 176 -3.19 -3.78 29.74
N GLY A 177 -3.53 -3.44 30.99
CA GLY A 177 -4.93 -3.31 31.42
C GLY A 177 -5.71 -4.61 31.56
N ASP A 178 -6.15 -4.86 32.79
CA ASP A 178 -7.08 -5.90 33.16
C ASP A 178 -8.40 -5.84 32.35
N ASP A 179 -9.01 -7.02 32.15
CA ASP A 179 -10.42 -7.23 31.81
C ASP A 179 -10.86 -7.34 30.33
N PHE A 180 -10.15 -8.11 29.49
CA PHE A 180 -10.81 -8.72 28.31
C PHE A 180 -10.24 -10.10 27.96
N SER A 181 -10.32 -11.02 28.93
CA SER A 181 -10.02 -12.44 28.69
C SER A 181 -11.18 -13.14 27.99
N CYS A 182 -10.83 -13.99 27.03
CA CYS A 182 -11.60 -15.10 26.48
C CYS A 182 -12.84 -14.80 25.62
N HIS A 183 -12.64 -14.67 24.29
CA HIS A 183 -13.36 -15.55 23.35
C HIS A 183 -12.72 -15.59 21.93
N VAL A 184 -11.66 -16.37 21.74
CA VAL A 184 -11.33 -16.90 20.40
C VAL A 184 -11.37 -18.42 20.46
N ARG A 185 -12.53 -18.96 20.05
CA ARG A 185 -12.76 -20.40 19.92
C ARG A 185 -11.93 -20.88 18.72
N ARG A 186 -10.90 -21.69 18.97
CA ARG A 186 -10.19 -22.44 17.91
C ARG A 186 -11.17 -23.45 17.30
N PHE A 187 -11.35 -23.41 15.98
CA PHE A 187 -12.00 -24.47 15.21
C PHE A 187 -11.04 -25.66 15.10
N PRO A 188 -11.49 -26.92 15.31
CA PRO A 188 -10.60 -28.07 15.27
C PRO A 188 -10.40 -28.54 13.82
N ALA A 189 -9.14 -28.69 13.41
CA ALA A 189 -8.75 -29.61 12.37
C ALA A 189 -7.58 -30.42 12.94
N ASP A 190 -7.93 -31.56 13.52
CA ASP A 190 -7.02 -32.55 14.09
C ASP A 190 -6.50 -33.46 12.97
N SER A 191 -5.20 -33.67 12.94
CA SER A 191 -4.55 -34.97 12.68
C SER A 191 -3.04 -34.81 12.93
N ASP A 192 -2.50 -35.72 13.75
CA ASP A 192 -1.08 -35.98 14.03
C ASP A 192 -0.37 -35.21 15.18
N GLN A 193 -0.67 -35.66 16.40
CA GLN A 193 0.26 -36.20 17.42
C GLN A 193 1.66 -35.54 17.55
N ASN A 194 1.81 -34.67 18.57
CA ASN A 194 2.92 -34.62 19.56
C ASN A 194 3.15 -33.19 20.07
N ALA A 195 2.44 -32.79 21.12
CA ALA A 195 2.82 -31.63 21.95
C ALA A 195 2.34 -31.85 23.40
N PRO A 196 3.21 -31.65 24.41
CA PRO A 196 2.84 -31.79 25.82
C PRO A 196 1.86 -30.69 26.25
N GLU A 197 0.90 -31.10 27.08
CA GLU A 197 -0.23 -30.32 27.56
C GLU A 197 0.17 -29.03 28.29
N SER A 198 -0.42 -27.91 27.87
CA SER A 198 -0.47 -26.68 28.66
C SER A 198 -1.84 -26.59 29.34
N VAL A 199 -1.89 -27.06 30.59
CA VAL A 199 -2.97 -26.82 31.54
C VAL A 199 -2.93 -25.33 31.94
N CYS A 200 -4.03 -24.62 31.73
CA CYS A 200 -4.31 -23.37 32.43
C CYS A 200 -5.35 -23.66 33.52
N LEU A 201 -5.03 -23.29 34.76
CA LEU A 201 -6.00 -23.13 35.86
C LEU A 201 -6.84 -21.86 35.65
#